data_AF-A0A0Q9ME60-F1
#
_entry.id   AF-A0A0Q9ME60-F1
#
_cell.length_a   1.000
_cell.length_b   1.000
_cell.length_c   1.000
_cell.angle_alpha   90.00
_cell.angle_beta   90.00
_cell.angle_gamma   90.00
#
_symmetry.space_group_name_H-M   'P 1'
#
loop_
_entity.id
_entity.type
_entity.pdbx_description
1 polymer ?
#
loop_
_entity_poly.entity_id
_entity_poly.type
_entity_poly.pdbx_seq_one_letter_code
_entity_poly.pdbx_strand_id
1 'polypeptide(L)'
;MKSISNFSGYAALGVIVLFGTILSYIFFLEGIKRIGATKGSLMASIEPVVATVLTVLWLSDTFQIIDLIGFALIPSTVIFMTKDRKNKSEGHTD
;
A
#
# COMPACT_ATOMS: atom_id res chain seq x y z
N MET A 1 -10.45 24.68 31.23
CA MET A 1 -10.49 23.25 30.86
C MET A 1 -10.33 23.08 29.35
N LYS A 2 -9.18 23.46 28.77
CA LYS A 2 -8.88 23.37 27.32
C LYS A 2 -7.41 23.05 27.00
N SER A 3 -6.57 22.89 28.03
CA SER A 3 -5.13 22.63 27.88
C SER A 3 -4.80 21.13 27.82
N ILE A 4 -5.61 20.29 28.48
CA ILE A 4 -5.38 18.83 28.61
C ILE A 4 -5.66 18.09 27.29
N SER A 5 -6.53 18.61 26.41
CA SER A 5 -6.85 18.00 25.11
C SER A 5 -5.69 18.07 24.11
N ASN A 6 -4.88 19.14 24.14
CA ASN A 6 -3.79 19.31 23.19
C ASN A 6 -2.66 18.32 23.47
N PHE A 7 -2.26 18.16 24.74
CA PHE A 7 -1.22 17.21 25.10
C PHE A 7 -1.61 15.77 24.78
N SER A 8 -2.86 15.38 25.06
CA SER A 8 -3.37 14.05 24.71
C SER A 8 -3.41 13.84 23.19
N GLY A 9 -3.79 14.86 22.41
CA GLY A 9 -3.75 14.82 20.94
C GLY A 9 -2.34 14.63 20.40
N TYR A 10 -1.36 15.40 20.88
CA TYR A 10 0.05 15.24 20.49
C TYR A 10 0.61 13.87 20.91
N ALA A 11 0.25 13.36 22.09
CA ALA A 11 0.64 12.03 22.52
C ALA A 11 0.06 10.93 21.62
N ALA A 12 -1.23 11.01 21.27
CA ALA A 12 -1.86 10.08 20.34
C ALA A 12 -1.20 10.12 18.95
N LEU A 13 -0.88 11.32 18.46
CA LEU A 13 -0.17 11.53 17.19
C LEU A 13 1.22 10.89 17.24
N GLY A 14 1.95 11.07 18.35
CA GLY A 14 3.24 10.44 18.58
C GLY A 14 3.16 8.91 18.53
N VAL A 15 2.14 8.31 19.16
CA VAL A 15 1.93 6.85 19.12
C VAL A 15 1.63 6.37 17.70
N ILE A 16 0.74 7.05 16.97
CA ILE A 16 0.39 6.68 15.58
C ILE A 16 1.62 6.78 14.67
N VAL A 17 2.43 7.83 14.80
CA VAL A 17 3.64 8.00 13.97
C VAL A 17 4.68 6.93 14.29
N LEU A 18 4.95 6.67 15.57
CA LEU A 18 5.97 5.71 15.98
C LEU A 18 5.56 4.27 15.66
N PHE A 19 4.36 3.86 16.05
CA PHE A 19 3.91 2.47 15.91
C PHE A 19 3.19 2.21 14.59
N GLY A 20 2.35 3.14 14.14
CA GLY A 20 1.58 2.99 12.89
C GLY A 20 2.41 3.21 11.63
N THR A 21 3.36 4.16 11.65
CA THR A 21 4.17 4.48 10.46
C THR A 21 5.58 3.90 10.57
N ILE A 22 6.38 4.34 11.53
CA ILE A 22 7.83 4.04 11.56
C ILE A 22 8.08 2.56 11.82
N LEU A 23 7.52 1.99 12.88
CA LEU A 23 7.76 0.60 13.24
C LEU A 23 7.21 -0.37 12.18
N SER A 24 6.00 -0.09 11.68
CA SER A 24 5.38 -0.84 10.59
C SER A 24 6.26 -0.83 9.33
N TYR A 25 6.79 0.34 8.96
CA TYR A 25 7.67 0.47 7.81
C TYR A 25 9.03 -0.21 8.00
N ILE A 26 9.61 -0.17 9.20
CA ILE A 26 10.85 -0.91 9.49
C ILE A 26 10.63 -2.42 9.37
N PHE A 27 9.53 -2.95 9.90
CA PHE A 27 9.20 -4.38 9.73
C PHE A 27 8.98 -4.74 8.26
N PHE A 28 8.35 -3.86 7.49
CA PHE A 28 8.19 -4.02 6.06
C PHE A 28 9.53 -4.07 5.33
N LEU A 29 10.44 -3.14 5.61
CA LEU A 29 11.77 -3.11 5.01
C LEU A 29 12.62 -4.33 5.39
N GLU A 30 12.59 -4.74 6.67
CA GLU A 30 13.25 -5.96 7.14
C GLU A 30 12.68 -7.20 6.46
N GLY A 31 11.35 -7.24 6.26
CA GLY A 31 10.65 -8.23 5.45
C GLY A 31 11.21 -8.28 4.04
N ILE A 32 11.18 -7.18 3.29
CA ILE A 32 11.71 -7.10 1.92
C ILE A 32 13.18 -7.54 1.86
N LYS A 33 13.99 -7.11 2.83
CA LYS A 33 15.42 -7.44 2.90
C LYS A 33 15.67 -8.94 3.08
N ARG A 34 14.80 -9.64 3.82
CA ARG A 34 14.87 -11.11 4.01
C ARG A 34 14.36 -11.89 2.81
N ILE A 35 13.32 -11.42 2.12
CA ILE A 35 12.69 -12.19 1.02
C ILE A 35 13.21 -11.82 -0.39
N GLY A 36 14.02 -10.77 -0.51
CA GLY A 36 14.72 -10.39 -1.74
C GLY A 36 13.89 -9.49 -2.69
N ALA A 37 14.56 -8.77 -3.59
CA ALA A 37 13.99 -7.72 -4.45
C ALA A 37 12.76 -8.19 -5.26
N THR A 38 12.75 -9.44 -5.72
CA THR A 38 11.64 -10.04 -6.48
C THR A 38 10.34 -10.10 -5.68
N LYS A 39 10.42 -10.43 -4.38
CA LYS A 39 9.24 -10.50 -3.50
C LYS A 39 8.83 -9.13 -2.97
N GLY A 40 9.76 -8.18 -2.87
CA GLY A 40 9.43 -6.77 -2.61
C GLY A 40 8.55 -6.16 -3.69
N SER A 41 8.82 -6.45 -4.97
CA SER A 41 7.95 -6.05 -6.10
C SER A 41 6.54 -6.66 -6.01
N LEU A 42 6.43 -7.90 -5.53
CA LEU A 42 5.13 -8.55 -5.31
C LEU A 42 4.33 -7.86 -4.20
N MET A 43 4.98 -7.46 -3.11
CA MET A 43 4.35 -6.65 -2.06
C MET A 43 3.94 -5.25 -2.55
N ALA A 44 4.77 -4.58 -3.36
CA ALA A 44 4.38 -3.32 -3.98
C ALA A 44 3.17 -3.48 -4.91
N SER A 45 3.03 -4.64 -5.55
CA SER A 45 1.84 -4.97 -6.36
C SER A 45 0.63 -5.34 -5.53
N ILE A 46 0.80 -5.76 -4.26
CA ILE A 46 -0.32 -6.12 -3.37
C ILE A 46 -1.00 -4.90 -2.76
N GLU A 47 -0.25 -3.81 -2.54
CA GLU A 47 -0.75 -2.54 -2.02
C GLU A 47 -1.99 -2.03 -2.80
N PRO A 48 -1.95 -1.86 -4.13
CA PRO A 48 -3.11 -1.39 -4.89
C PRO A 48 -4.28 -2.38 -4.87
N VAL A 49 -4.02 -3.70 -4.76
CA VAL A 49 -5.06 -4.72 -4.63
C VAL A 49 -5.78 -4.60 -3.29
N VAL A 50 -5.04 -4.47 -2.20
CA VAL A 50 -5.61 -4.30 -0.85
C VAL A 50 -6.36 -2.97 -0.74
N ALA A 51 -5.80 -1.88 -1.28
CA ALA A 51 -6.46 -0.58 -1.32
C ALA A 51 -7.81 -0.67 -2.06
N THR A 52 -7.81 -1.28 -3.24
CA THR A 52 -9.01 -1.56 -4.06
C THR A 52 -10.06 -2.33 -3.26
N VAL A 53 -9.68 -3.45 -2.62
CA VAL A 53 -10.61 -4.27 -1.82
C VAL A 53 -11.17 -3.49 -0.63
N LEU A 54 -10.33 -2.77 0.12
CA LEU A 54 -10.77 -1.96 1.26
C LEU A 54 -11.69 -0.83 0.83
N THR A 55 -11.43 -0.17 -0.30
CA THR A 55 -12.32 0.86 -0.86
C THR A 55 -13.70 0.28 -1.17
N VAL A 56 -13.80 -0.90 -1.78
CA VAL A 56 -15.11 -1.52 -2.07
C VAL A 56 -15.84 -1.96 -0.80
N LEU A 57 -15.13 -2.58 0.14
CA LEU A 57 -15.76 -3.11 1.34
C LEU A 57 -16.14 -2.02 2.36
N TRP A 58 -15.33 -0.97 2.47
CA TRP A 58 -15.50 0.04 3.51
C TRP A 58 -16.26 1.27 3.03
N LEU A 59 -16.02 1.74 1.80
CA LEU A 59 -16.48 3.06 1.43
C LEU A 59 -17.99 3.08 1.17
N SER A 60 -18.61 1.99 0.69
CA SER A 60 -20.08 1.83 0.50
C SER A 60 -20.80 3.07 -0.08
N ASP A 61 -20.08 3.96 -0.74
CA ASP A 61 -20.62 5.15 -1.35
C ASP A 61 -21.39 4.73 -2.59
N THR A 62 -22.32 5.57 -3.03
CA THR A 62 -23.14 5.27 -4.21
C THR A 62 -22.24 5.33 -5.44
N PHE A 63 -21.62 4.18 -5.79
CA PHE A 63 -20.69 4.04 -6.90
C PHE A 63 -21.30 4.65 -8.16
N GLN A 64 -20.73 5.76 -8.63
CA GLN A 64 -21.04 6.26 -9.95
C GLN A 64 -20.34 5.37 -10.98
N ILE A 65 -20.84 5.34 -12.21
CA ILE A 65 -20.26 4.56 -13.31
C ILE A 65 -18.77 4.91 -13.52
N ILE A 66 -18.38 6.15 -13.25
CA ILE A 66 -17.00 6.62 -13.35
C ILE A 66 -16.09 5.97 -12.28
N ASP A 67 -16.60 5.74 -11.08
CA ASP A 67 -15.87 5.09 -9.98
C ASP A 67 -15.63 3.63 -10.31
N LEU A 68 -16.59 2.98 -10.99
CA LEU A 68 -16.47 1.58 -11.41
C LEU A 68 -15.39 1.40 -12.49
N ILE A 69 -15.28 2.36 -13.42
CA ILE A 69 -14.24 2.37 -14.45
C ILE A 69 -12.87 2.64 -13.82
N GLY A 70 -12.77 3.64 -12.95
CA GLY A 70 -11.53 3.95 -12.22
C GLY A 70 -11.07 2.77 -11.35
N PHE A 71 -12.01 2.15 -10.65
CA PHE A 71 -11.81 0.95 -9.84
C PHE A 71 -11.26 -0.23 -10.66
N ALA A 72 -11.73 -0.42 -11.89
CA ALA A 72 -11.21 -1.47 -12.77
C ALA A 72 -9.84 -1.11 -13.38
N LEU A 73 -9.60 0.17 -13.70
CA LEU A 73 -8.39 0.62 -14.37
C LEU A 73 -7.13 0.54 -13.50
N ILE A 74 -7.25 0.89 -12.21
CA ILE A 74 -6.10 0.93 -11.28
C ILE A 74 -5.44 -0.45 -11.11
N PRO A 75 -6.13 -1.52 -10.67
CA PRO A 75 -5.52 -2.84 -10.54
C PRO A 75 -5.10 -3.41 -11.91
N SER A 76 -5.83 -3.12 -13.00
CA SER A 76 -5.46 -3.55 -14.36
C SER A 76 -4.09 -2.99 -14.79
N THR A 77 -3.85 -1.71 -14.54
CA THR A 77 -2.57 -1.04 -14.85
C THR A 77 -1.42 -1.64 -14.05
N VAL A 78 -1.64 -1.93 -12.76
CA VAL A 78 -0.63 -2.54 -11.88
C VAL A 78 -0.27 -3.93 -12.38
N ILE A 79 -1.26 -4.77 -12.68
CA ILE A 79 -1.05 -6.14 -13.18
C ILE A 79 -0.27 -6.11 -14.51
N PHE A 80 -0.64 -5.19 -15.42
CA PHE A 80 0.05 -5.02 -16.69
C PHE A 80 1.52 -4.64 -16.50
N MET A 81 1.80 -3.65 -15.65
CA MET A 81 3.16 -3.19 -15.39
C MET A 81 4.01 -4.24 -14.67
N THR A 82 3.42 -5.01 -13.74
CA THR A 82 4.12 -6.10 -13.04
C THR A 82 4.45 -7.26 -13.97
N LYS A 83 3.60 -7.54 -14.97
CA LYS A 83 3.86 -8.60 -15.97
C LYS A 83 5.02 -8.26 -16.89
N ASP A 84 5.17 -7.00 -17.26
CA ASP A 84 6.24 -6.51 -18.14
C ASP A 84 7.62 -6.58 -17.46
N ARG A 85 7.68 -6.30 -16.14
CA ARG A 85 8.92 -6.42 -15.34
C ARG A 85 9.47 -7.85 -15.30
N LYS A 86 8.60 -8.88 -15.28
CA LYS A 86 9.02 -10.29 -15.27
C LYS A 86 9.73 -10.70 -16.57
N ASN A 87 9.39 -10.05 -17.68
CA ASN A 87 9.97 -10.35 -19.00
C ASN A 87 11.33 -9.67 -19.22
N LYS A 88 11.72 -8.71 -18.37
CA LYS A 88 12.98 -7.96 -18.50
C LYS A 88 14.12 -8.50 -17.62
N SER A 89 13.84 -9.42 -16.70
CA SER A 89 14.85 -10.03 -15.81
C SER A 89 15.42 -11.36 -16.30
N GLU A 90 14.96 -11.88 -17.44
CA GLU A 90 15.48 -13.13 -18.06
C GLU A 90 16.38 -12.85 -19.29
N GLY A 91 16.74 -11.58 -19.53
CA GLY A 91 17.47 -11.14 -20.74
C GLY A 91 18.85 -10.53 -20.50
N HIS A 92 19.60 -10.96 -19.47
CA HIS A 92 21.01 -10.57 -19.31
C HIS A 92 21.82 -11.63 -18.56
N THR A 93 21.95 -12.79 -19.18
CA THR A 93 23.15 -13.64 -19.03
C THR A 93 23.65 -13.91 -20.43
N ASP A 94 24.56 -13.07 -20.90
CA ASP A 94 25.69 -13.45 -21.74
C ASP A 94 26.92 -12.75 -21.17
#